data_AF-A0A813P5N1-F1
#
_entry.id   AF-A0A813P5N1-F1
#
_cell.length_a   1.000
_cell.length_b   1.000
_cell.length_c   1.000
_cell.angle_alpha   90.00
_cell.angle_beta   90.00
_cell.angle_gamma   90.00
#
_symmetry.space_group_name_H-M   'P 1'
#
loop_
_entity.id
_entity.type
_entity.pdbx_description
1 polymer ?
#
loop_
_entity_poly.entity_id
_entity_poly.type
_entity_poly.pdbx_seq_one_letter_code
_entity_poly.pdbx_strand_id
1 'polypeptide(L)'
;MARRSAQKRSRNPNAPKRGKTAWNLFFTEHRDDVKKENPALNIHEIQKKISEMWQQCNEETKHQYLKQQQANQIEYEEKLARYKEEQKNKRSQSKKKNNQGGQTKKSSNNDSNNIETNNE
;
A
#
# COMPACT_ATOMS: atom_id res chain seq x y z
N MET A 1 31.65 -5.40 0.49
CA MET A 1 30.58 -4.83 1.33
C MET A 1 29.26 -5.54 1.01
N ALA A 2 28.84 -6.48 1.86
CA ALA A 2 27.59 -7.23 1.64
C ALA A 2 26.38 -6.35 1.97
N ARG A 3 25.54 -6.05 0.97
CA ARG A 3 24.26 -5.37 1.17
C ARG A 3 23.38 -6.27 2.03
N ARG A 4 22.96 -5.80 3.21
CA ARG A 4 22.00 -6.49 4.08
C ARG A 4 20.79 -6.92 3.24
N SER A 5 20.68 -8.21 2.98
CA SER A 5 19.47 -8.81 2.41
C SER A 5 18.38 -8.64 3.45
N ALA A 6 17.59 -7.57 3.32
CA ALA A 6 16.37 -7.39 4.07
C ALA A 6 15.46 -8.57 3.74
N GLN A 7 15.53 -9.59 4.58
CA GLN A 7 14.64 -10.73 4.61
C GLN A 7 13.23 -10.16 4.50
N LYS A 8 12.60 -10.33 3.34
CA LYS A 8 11.24 -9.87 3.06
C LYS A 8 10.42 -10.35 4.26
N ARG A 9 10.08 -9.44 5.18
CA ARG A 9 9.06 -9.71 6.19
C ARG A 9 7.88 -10.18 5.37
N SER A 10 7.55 -11.46 5.46
CA SER A 10 6.46 -12.09 4.75
C SER A 10 5.20 -11.41 5.23
N ARG A 11 4.88 -10.26 4.63
CA ARG A 11 3.58 -9.62 4.73
C ARG A 11 2.63 -10.74 4.35
N ASN A 12 1.80 -11.18 5.32
CA ASN A 12 0.92 -12.32 5.13
C ASN A 12 0.31 -12.25 3.73
N PRO A 13 0.46 -13.29 2.88
CA PRO A 13 -0.01 -13.25 1.49
C PRO A 13 -1.48 -12.86 1.35
N ASN A 14 -2.25 -13.09 2.42
CA ASN A 14 -3.69 -12.84 2.48
C ASN A 14 -4.04 -11.43 3.03
N ALA A 15 -3.07 -10.64 3.47
CA ALA A 15 -3.34 -9.29 3.95
C ALA A 15 -3.66 -8.38 2.75
N PRO A 16 -4.72 -7.57 2.82
CA PRO A 16 -5.07 -6.67 1.73
C PRO A 16 -3.91 -5.70 1.46
N LYS A 17 -3.62 -5.48 0.17
CA LYS A 17 -2.63 -4.50 -0.27
C LYS A 17 -3.26 -3.11 -0.22
N ARG A 18 -2.49 -2.10 0.19
CA ARG A 18 -2.94 -0.70 0.24
C ARG A 18 -3.56 -0.28 -1.09
N GLY A 19 -4.65 0.49 -1.03
CA GLY A 19 -5.28 1.12 -2.19
C GLY A 19 -4.28 1.97 -2.97
N LYS A 20 -4.52 2.12 -4.29
CA LYS A 20 -3.67 2.96 -5.15
C LYS A 20 -3.99 4.44 -4.91
N THR A 21 -2.96 5.28 -4.87
CA THR A 21 -3.08 6.74 -4.84
C THR A 21 -3.41 7.29 -6.23
N ALA A 22 -3.91 8.53 -6.32
CA ALA A 22 -4.25 9.21 -7.56
C ALA A 22 -3.06 9.25 -8.53
N TRP A 23 -1.88 9.62 -8.03
CA TRP A 23 -0.65 9.61 -8.82
C TRP A 23 -0.27 8.20 -9.28
N ASN A 24 -0.42 7.17 -8.42
CA ASN A 24 -0.13 5.79 -8.84
C ASN A 24 -1.10 5.32 -9.93
N LEU A 25 -2.38 5.70 -9.87
CA LEU A 25 -3.37 5.38 -10.91
C LEU A 25 -2.93 5.99 -12.25
N PHE A 26 -2.70 7.31 -12.25
CA PHE A 26 -2.22 8.05 -13.41
C PHE A 26 -0.91 7.47 -13.96
N PHE A 27 0.06 7.20 -13.09
CA PHE A 27 1.34 6.62 -13.47
C PHE A 27 1.18 5.22 -14.09
N THR A 28 0.33 4.36 -13.53
CA THR A 28 0.15 3.01 -14.10
C THR A 28 -0.47 3.03 -15.49
N GLU A 29 -1.36 3.99 -15.75
CA GLU A 29 -2.01 4.15 -17.05
C GLU A 29 -1.05 4.70 -18.10
N HIS A 30 -0.30 5.77 -17.76
CA HIS A 30 0.57 6.45 -18.71
C HIS A 30 1.94 5.79 -18.87
N ARG A 31 2.40 5.00 -17.89
CA ARG A 31 3.72 4.34 -17.96
C ARG A 31 3.84 3.44 -19.17
N ASP A 32 2.81 2.65 -19.46
CA ASP A 32 2.91 1.66 -20.53
C ASP A 32 2.95 2.33 -21.89
N ASP A 33 2.27 3.47 -22.05
CA ASP A 33 2.30 4.25 -23.29
C ASP A 33 3.64 4.99 -23.44
N VAL A 34 4.12 5.66 -22.39
CA VAL A 34 5.44 6.32 -22.42
C VAL A 34 6.56 5.30 -22.67
N LYS A 35 6.44 4.09 -22.11
CA LYS A 35 7.40 2.99 -22.34
C LYS A 35 7.34 2.45 -23.77
N LYS A 36 6.16 2.34 -24.38
CA LYS A 36 6.02 1.92 -25.79
C LYS A 36 6.64 2.95 -26.73
N GLU A 37 6.41 4.23 -26.47
CA GLU A 37 7.02 5.33 -27.25
C GLU A 37 8.54 5.40 -27.04
N ASN A 38 9.00 5.12 -25.82
CA ASN A 38 10.39 5.30 -25.44
C ASN A 38 10.95 4.01 -24.78
N PRO A 39 11.09 2.91 -25.55
CA PRO A 39 11.51 1.62 -24.99
C PRO A 39 12.97 1.62 -24.52
N ALA A 40 13.78 2.57 -24.99
CA ALA A 40 15.18 2.75 -24.61
C ALA A 40 15.38 3.56 -23.32
N LEU A 41 14.36 4.30 -22.86
CA LEU A 41 14.47 5.14 -21.67
C LEU A 41 14.42 4.30 -20.39
N ASN A 42 15.18 4.75 -19.39
CA ASN A 42 15.15 4.16 -18.06
C ASN A 42 13.79 4.44 -17.41
N ILE A 43 13.33 3.52 -16.56
CA ILE A 43 12.09 3.67 -15.77
C ILE A 43 12.10 4.98 -14.97
N HIS A 44 13.27 5.42 -14.49
CA HIS A 44 13.42 6.68 -13.77
C HIS A 44 13.15 7.90 -14.65
N GLU A 45 13.54 7.86 -15.93
CA GLU A 45 13.31 8.95 -16.89
C GLU A 45 11.83 8.97 -17.30
N ILE A 46 11.23 7.79 -17.50
CA ILE A 46 9.79 7.62 -17.73
C ILE A 46 9.00 8.22 -16.56
N GLN A 47 9.42 7.96 -15.30
CA GLN A 47 8.78 8.51 -14.12
C GLN A 47 8.90 10.03 -14.02
N LYS A 48 10.04 10.62 -14.41
CA LYS A 48 10.18 12.08 -14.47
C LYS A 48 9.20 12.68 -15.47
N LYS A 49 9.14 12.14 -16.70
CA LYS A 49 8.21 12.59 -17.75
C LYS A 49 6.76 12.55 -17.28
N ILE A 50 6.34 11.45 -16.64
CA ILE A 50 4.97 11.32 -16.12
C ILE A 50 4.71 12.25 -14.94
N SER A 51 5.70 12.50 -14.10
CA SER A 51 5.58 13.48 -13.00
C SER A 51 5.35 14.89 -13.52
N GLU A 52 6.07 15.29 -14.58
CA GLU A 52 5.86 16.58 -15.25
C GLU A 52 4.47 16.67 -15.89
N MET A 53 4.03 15.61 -16.58
CA MET A 53 2.67 15.52 -17.13
C MET A 53 1.60 15.68 -16.04
N TRP A 54 1.77 15.01 -14.90
CA TRP A 54 0.83 15.13 -13.77
C TRP A 54 0.77 16.56 -13.23
N GLN A 55 1.91 17.26 -13.12
CA GLN A 55 1.89 18.65 -12.66
C GLN A 55 1.16 19.56 -13.64
N GLN A 56 1.34 19.32 -14.95
CA GLN A 56 0.69 20.06 -16.03
C GLN A 56 -0.78 19.68 -16.26
N CYS A 57 -1.26 18.54 -15.74
CA CYS A 57 -2.66 18.14 -15.86
C CYS A 57 -3.60 19.15 -15.18
N ASN A 58 -4.76 19.33 -15.80
CA ASN A 58 -5.86 20.16 -15.29
C ASN A 58 -6.34 19.64 -13.92
N GLU A 59 -6.84 20.57 -13.09
CA GLU A 59 -7.40 20.25 -11.78
C GLU A 59 -8.58 19.28 -11.87
N GLU A 60 -9.41 19.37 -12.91
CA GLU A 60 -10.53 18.45 -13.13
C GLU A 60 -10.03 17.00 -13.29
N THR A 61 -9.01 16.79 -14.13
CA THR A 61 -8.38 15.48 -14.32
C THR A 61 -7.82 14.98 -13.00
N LYS A 62 -7.07 15.82 -12.27
CA LYS A 62 -6.54 15.49 -10.94
C LYS A 62 -7.66 15.10 -9.97
N HIS A 63 -8.76 15.84 -9.97
CA HIS A 63 -9.92 15.59 -9.12
C HIS A 63 -10.60 14.26 -9.43
N GLN A 64 -10.70 13.86 -10.71
CA GLN A 64 -11.22 12.55 -11.07
C GLN A 64 -10.36 11.42 -10.48
N TYR A 65 -9.03 11.52 -10.58
CA TYR A 65 -8.14 10.53 -9.97
C TYR A 65 -8.16 10.55 -8.44
N LEU A 66 -8.35 11.72 -7.82
CA LEU A 66 -8.55 11.82 -6.36
C LEU A 66 -9.84 11.12 -5.92
N LYS A 67 -10.94 11.27 -6.66
CA LYS A 67 -12.19 10.53 -6.41
C LYS A 67 -11.98 9.02 -6.54
N GLN A 68 -11.23 8.57 -7.55
CA GLN A 68 -10.87 7.16 -7.69
C GLN A 68 -9.96 6.68 -6.54
N GLN A 69 -9.01 7.50 -6.09
CA GLN A 69 -8.19 7.20 -4.92
C GLN A 69 -9.05 7.01 -3.67
N GLN A 70 -10.02 7.89 -3.43
CA GLN A 70 -10.94 7.78 -2.28
C GLN A 70 -11.73 6.47 -2.35
N ALA A 71 -12.27 6.11 -3.51
CA ALA A 71 -12.96 4.84 -3.69
C ALA A 71 -12.05 3.63 -3.39
N ASN A 72 -10.81 3.66 -3.90
CA ASN A 72 -9.81 2.61 -3.62
C ASN A 72 -9.42 2.55 -2.14
N GLN A 73 -9.40 3.69 -1.45
CA GLN A 73 -9.10 3.76 -0.03
C GLN A 73 -10.23 3.14 0.78
N ILE A 74 -11.49 3.47 0.49
CA ILE A 74 -12.67 2.90 1.14
C ILE A 74 -12.68 1.37 0.96
N GLU A 75 -12.49 0.90 -0.28
CA GLU A 75 -12.46 -0.54 -0.57
C GLU A 75 -11.31 -1.24 0.19
N TYR A 76 -10.15 -0.59 0.30
CA TYR A 76 -9.03 -1.13 1.08
C TYR A 76 -9.35 -1.19 2.58
N GLU A 77 -10.01 -0.17 3.13
CA GLU A 77 -10.40 -0.11 4.54
C GLU A 77 -11.42 -1.20 4.88
N GLU A 78 -12.42 -1.43 4.02
CA GLU A 78 -13.39 -2.51 4.15
C GLU A 78 -12.70 -3.89 4.11
N LYS A 79 -11.84 -4.11 3.12
CA LYS A 79 -11.06 -5.36 3.02
C LYS A 79 -10.16 -5.56 4.23
N LEU A 80 -9.57 -4.48 4.76
CA LEU A 80 -8.72 -4.51 5.95
C LEU A 80 -9.51 -4.83 7.20
N ALA A 81 -10.71 -4.27 7.36
CA ALA A 81 -11.62 -4.57 8.46
C ALA A 81 -11.99 -6.06 8.45
N ARG A 82 -12.46 -6.57 7.30
CA ARG A 82 -12.79 -8.00 7.12
C ARG A 82 -11.59 -8.90 7.40
N TYR A 83 -10.41 -8.55 6.90
CA TYR A 83 -9.19 -9.29 7.16
C TYR A 83 -8.85 -9.33 8.67
N LYS A 84 -8.94 -8.18 9.37
CA LYS A 84 -8.68 -8.12 10.82
C LYS A 84 -9.66 -8.99 11.61
N GLU A 85 -10.94 -8.98 11.26
CA GLU A 85 -11.96 -9.85 11.87
C GLU A 85 -11.67 -11.33 11.63
N GLU A 86 -11.32 -11.71 10.40
CA GLU A 86 -10.97 -13.09 10.06
C GLU A 86 -9.73 -13.55 10.83
N GLN A 87 -8.71 -12.69 10.97
CA GLN A 87 -7.53 -12.98 11.78
C GLN A 87 -7.87 -13.16 13.27
N LYS A 88 -8.79 -12.34 13.81
CA LYS A 88 -9.28 -12.48 15.19
C LYS A 88 -10.01 -13.80 15.38
N ASN A 89 -10.86 -14.21 14.44
CA ASN A 89 -11.58 -15.48 14.47
C ASN A 89 -10.63 -16.68 14.37
N LYS A 90 -9.67 -16.66 13.45
CA LYS A 90 -8.62 -17.68 13.33
C LYS A 90 -7.79 -17.82 14.61
N ARG A 91 -7.41 -16.70 15.24
CA ARG A 91 -6.66 -16.70 16.52
C ARG A 91 -7.50 -17.20 17.70
N SER A 92 -8.82 -17.04 17.65
CA SER A 92 -9.74 -17.50 18.70
C SER A 92 -10.04 -19.00 18.57
N GLN A 93 -10.14 -19.52 17.34
CA GLN A 93 -10.29 -20.96 17.08
C GLN A 93 -9.04 -21.76 17.43
N SER A 94 -7.84 -21.20 17.19
CA SER A 94 -6.57 -21.82 17.60
C SER A 94 -6.36 -21.82 19.13
N LYS A 95 -6.96 -20.87 19.88
CA LYS A 95 -6.99 -20.92 21.35
C LYS A 95 -7.92 -21.99 21.93
N LYS A 96 -9.04 -22.30 21.28
CA LYS A 96 -9.96 -23.38 21.73
C LYS A 96 -9.38 -24.79 21.56
N LYS A 97 -8.40 -24.99 20.67
CA LYS A 97 -7.69 -26.28 20.51
C LYS A 97 -6.53 -26.49 21.49
N ASN A 98 -6.08 -25.46 22.20
CA ASN A 98 -4.87 -25.51 23.02
C ASN A 98 -5.12 -25.39 24.53
N ASN A 99 -6.36 -25.60 25.00
CA ASN A 99 -6.66 -25.63 26.44
C ASN A 99 -6.37 -27.01 27.06
N GLN A 100 -5.19 -27.56 26.75
CA GLN A 100 -4.40 -28.38 27.65
C GLN A 100 -2.98 -27.83 27.60
N GLY A 101 -2.62 -27.02 28.60
CA GLY A 101 -1.22 -26.73 28.93
C GLY A 101 -0.75 -25.28 28.72
N GLY A 102 -0.56 -24.58 29.84
CA GLY A 102 0.66 -23.76 29.99
C GLY A 102 0.50 -22.24 29.99
N GLN A 103 0.83 -21.66 31.13
CA GLN A 103 0.87 -20.23 31.47
C GLN A 103 1.98 -19.43 30.74
N THR A 104 1.79 -18.11 30.59
CA THR A 104 2.70 -16.99 31.04
C THR A 104 2.90 -15.80 30.06
N LYS A 105 2.62 -14.60 30.63
CA LYS A 105 3.36 -13.31 30.62
C LYS A 105 3.63 -12.49 29.33
N LYS A 106 3.01 -11.29 29.33
CA LYS A 106 3.59 -9.93 29.19
C LYS A 106 4.60 -9.64 28.05
N SER A 107 4.29 -8.71 27.15
CA SER A 107 5.05 -7.45 26.99
C SER A 107 4.41 -6.47 25.99
N SER A 108 4.62 -5.19 26.30
CA SER A 108 4.27 -3.95 25.60
C SER A 108 5.18 -3.69 24.39
N ASN A 109 4.69 -3.01 23.35
CA ASN A 109 5.19 -1.67 22.97
C ASN A 109 4.65 -1.14 21.62
N ASN A 110 4.44 0.18 21.67
CA ASN A 110 4.27 1.18 20.63
C ASN A 110 5.01 0.92 19.30
N ASP A 111 4.42 1.44 18.22
CA ASP A 111 5.11 2.47 17.41
C ASP A 111 4.09 3.16 16.49
N SER A 112 3.69 4.36 16.91
CA SER A 112 3.23 5.43 16.04
C SER A 112 4.28 5.73 14.98
N ASN A 113 3.87 5.98 13.73
CA ASN A 113 4.59 6.89 12.87
C ASN A 113 3.61 7.71 12.03
N ASN A 114 3.39 8.89 12.59
CA ASN A 114 2.86 10.11 12.00
C ASN A 114 3.60 10.43 10.69
N ILE A 115 2.87 10.80 9.64
CA ILE A 115 3.42 11.58 8.52
C ILE A 115 2.38 12.66 8.19
N GLU A 116 2.29 13.66 9.08
CA GLU A 116 2.16 15.04 8.66
C GLU A 116 3.48 15.46 8.00
N THR A 117 3.42 15.92 6.77
CA THR A 117 4.17 17.12 6.36
C THR A 117 3.34 17.84 5.30
N ASN A 118 2.90 19.04 5.70
CA ASN A 118 2.37 20.12 4.89
C ASN A 118 3.24 20.38 3.65
N ASN A 119 2.63 20.95 2.62
CA ASN A 119 3.19 22.17 2.04
C ASN A 119 2.10 22.95 1.30
N GLU A 120 1.91 24.18 1.80
CA GLU A 120 1.52 25.45 1.17
C GLU A 120 0.74 25.42 -0.16
#